data_AF-A0A961W8J7-F1
#
_entry.id   AF-A0A961W8J7-F1
#
_cell.length_a   1.000
_cell.length_b   1.000
_cell.length_c   1.000
_cell.angle_alpha   90.00
_cell.angle_beta   90.00
_cell.angle_gamma   90.00
#
_symmetry.space_group_name_H-M   'P 1'
#
loop_
_entity.id
_entity.type
_entity.pdbx_description
1 polymer ?
#
loop_
_entity_poly.entity_id
_entity_poly.type
_entity_poly.pdbx_seq_one_letter_code
_entity_poly.pdbx_strand_id
1 'polypeptide(L)' 'MMDDEPLKKKRPITVGEDLSTLSVHELDERVGALREEIARTEAARSAKGASLSAAEALFGGKRDG' A
#
# COMPACT_ATOMS: atom_id res chain seq x y z
N MET A 1 9.93 18.61 -32.82
CA MET A 1 10.25 17.28 -32.25
C MET A 1 10.21 17.48 -30.74
N MET A 2 9.15 16.99 -30.10
CA MET A 2 8.98 17.12 -28.65
C MET A 2 9.82 16.01 -28.05
N ASP A 3 10.92 16.39 -27.40
CA ASP A 3 11.83 15.47 -26.71
C ASP A 3 10.99 14.70 -25.69
N ASP A 4 10.76 13.42 -25.98
CA ASP A 4 10.07 12.49 -25.08
C ASP A 4 11.09 12.14 -23.99
N GLU A 5 11.31 13.09 -23.07
CA GLU A 5 12.19 12.89 -21.94
C GLU A 5 11.72 11.63 -21.20
N PRO A 6 12.56 10.59 -21.09
CA PRO A 6 12.14 9.36 -20.44
C PRO A 6 11.78 9.71 -19.00
N LEU A 7 10.49 9.61 -18.65
CA LEU A 7 10.02 9.75 -17.28
C LEU A 7 10.85 8.78 -16.43
N LYS A 8 11.82 9.32 -15.69
CA LYS A 8 12.63 8.52 -14.78
C LYS A 8 11.67 7.88 -13.80
N LYS A 9 11.43 6.58 -13.96
CA LYS A 9 10.62 5.81 -13.02
C LYS A 9 11.18 6.05 -11.62
N LYS A 10 10.37 6.67 -10.74
CA LYS A 10 10.74 6.86 -9.34
C LYS A 10 11.10 5.48 -8.78
N ARG A 11 12.30 5.36 -8.20
CA ARG A 11 12.76 4.09 -7.61
C ARG A 11 11.77 3.66 -6.53
N PRO A 12 11.47 2.35 -6.42
CA PRO A 12 10.60 1.86 -5.37
C PRO A 12 11.22 2.15 -4.00
N ILE A 13 10.37 2.64 -3.09
CA ILE A 13 10.70 2.91 -1.69
C ILE A 13 10.86 1.57 -0.96
N THR A 14 12.00 1.36 -0.29
CA THR A 14 12.25 0.17 0.54
C THR A 14 12.29 0.55 2.01
N VAL A 15 11.54 -0.17 2.85
CA VAL A 15 11.53 0.08 4.30
C VAL A 15 12.90 -0.27 4.88
N GLY A 16 13.48 0.65 5.66
CA GLY A 16 14.80 0.48 6.26
C GLY A 16 15.98 0.87 5.35
N GLU A 17 15.73 1.49 4.20
CA GLU A 17 16.82 2.06 3.40
C GLU A 17 17.50 3.24 4.11
N ASP A 18 18.78 3.47 3.78
CA ASP A 18 19.53 4.61 4.29
C ASP A 18 18.96 5.93 3.75
N LEU A 19 18.72 6.87 4.65
CA LEU A 19 18.12 8.17 4.38
C LEU A 19 19.15 9.31 4.41
N SER A 20 20.42 9.01 4.73
CA SER A 20 21.48 10.00 4.96
C SER A 20 21.74 10.95 3.78
N THR A 21 21.41 10.51 2.57
CA THR A 21 21.63 11.24 1.32
C THR A 21 20.40 12.01 0.82
N LEU A 22 19.25 11.87 1.48
CA LEU A 22 18.00 12.52 1.07
C LEU A 22 17.88 13.92 1.67
N SER A 23 17.41 14.87 0.88
CA SER A 23 16.99 16.17 1.37
C SER A 23 15.68 16.09 2.16
N VAL A 24 15.37 17.14 2.95
CA VAL A 24 14.10 17.23 3.70
C VAL A 24 12.90 17.12 2.76
N HIS A 25 12.94 17.77 1.60
CA HIS A 25 11.86 17.71 0.63
C HIS A 25 11.66 16.29 0.08
N GLU A 26 12.74 15.57 -0.22
CA GLU A 26 12.65 14.17 -0.66
C GLU A 26 12.12 13.26 0.46
N LEU A 27 12.46 13.55 1.72
CA LEU A 27 11.89 12.86 2.88
C LEU A 27 10.39 13.13 3.00
N ASP A 28 9.92 14.35 2.78
CA ASP A 28 8.49 14.69 2.79
C ASP A 28 7.74 13.94 1.68
N GLU A 29 8.26 13.93 0.44
CA GLU A 29 7.68 13.16 -0.66
C GLU A 29 7.60 11.67 -0.31
N ARG A 30 8.68 11.13 0.26
CA ARG A 30 8.78 9.73 0.68
C ARG A 30 7.76 9.40 1.77
N VAL A 31 7.62 10.24 2.78
CA VAL A 31 6.63 10.08 3.86
C VAL A 31 5.21 10.09 3.30
N GLY A 32 4.91 10.99 2.35
CA GLY A 32 3.62 11.02 1.66
C GLY A 32 3.31 9.69 0.98
N ALA A 33 4.24 9.20 0.14
CA ALA A 33 4.07 7.95 -0.59
C ALA A 33 3.90 6.73 0.35
N LEU A 34 4.65 6.67 1.45
CA LEU A 34 4.50 5.61 2.46
C LEU A 34 3.14 5.65 3.16
N ARG A 35 2.62 6.84 3.48
CA ARG A 35 1.28 6.98 4.10
C ARG A 35 0.17 6.52 3.17
N GLU A 36 0.26 6.85 1.88
CA GLU A 36 -0.68 6.35 0.88
C GLU A 36 -0.64 4.82 0.76
N GLU A 37 0.56 4.24 0.78
CA GLU A 37 0.72 2.78 0.73
C GLU A 37 0.15 2.08 1.97
N ILE A 38 0.35 2.67 3.16
CA ILE A 38 -0.28 2.19 4.41
C ILE A 38 -1.80 2.19 4.25
N ALA A 39 -2.39 3.30 3.81
CA ALA A 39 -3.83 3.41 3.63
C ALA A 39 -4.38 2.39 2.62
N ARG A 40 -3.68 2.19 1.48
CA ARG A 40 -4.03 1.14 0.50
C ARG A 40 -3.99 -0.26 1.11
N THR A 41 -2.93 -0.55 1.86
CA THR A 41 -2.74 -1.85 2.52
C THR A 41 -3.83 -2.11 3.57
N GLU A 42 -4.17 -1.11 4.38
CA GLU A 42 -5.24 -1.19 5.37
C GLU A 42 -6.61 -1.40 4.72
N ALA A 43 -6.90 -0.69 3.63
CA ALA A 43 -8.13 -0.86 2.86
C ALA A 43 -8.22 -2.29 2.28
N ALA A 44 -7.14 -2.80 1.70
CA ALA A 44 -7.09 -4.16 1.17
C ALA A 44 -7.26 -5.22 2.28
N ARG A 45 -6.64 -5.01 3.44
CA ARG A 45 -6.81 -5.87 4.62
C ARG A 45 -8.26 -5.88 5.10
N SER A 46 -8.88 -4.70 5.21
CA SER A 46 -10.28 -4.54 5.62
C SER A 46 -11.22 -5.27 4.65
N ALA A 47 -11.05 -5.06 3.34
CA ALA A 47 -11.85 -5.74 2.32
C ALA A 47 -11.74 -7.27 2.40
N LYS A 48 -10.53 -7.81 2.60
CA LYS A 48 -10.31 -9.25 2.76
C LYS A 48 -10.89 -9.79 4.06
N GLY A 49 -10.79 -9.05 5.16
CA GLY A 49 -11.37 -9.43 6.46
C GLY A 49 -12.89 -9.46 6.44
N ALA A 50 -13.52 -8.46 5.79
CA ALA A 50 -14.96 -8.42 5.59
C ALA A 50 -15.45 -9.62 4.75
N SER A 51 -14.71 -10.00 3.70
CA SER A 51 -15.01 -11.20 2.92
C SER A 51 -14.91 -12.50 3.73
N LEU A 52 -13.95 -12.59 4.66
CA LEU A 52 -13.80 -13.77 5.53
C LEU A 52 -14.97 -13.87 6.52
N SER A 53 -15.34 -12.76 7.17
CA SER A 53 -16.48 -12.73 8.11
C SER A 53 -17.82 -13.01 7.44
N ALA A 54 -18.03 -12.49 6.22
CA ALA A 54 -19.22 -12.80 5.42
C ALA A 54 -19.27 -14.28 5.03
N ALA A 55 -18.14 -14.89 4.66
CA ALA A 55 -18.08 -16.32 4.37
C ALA A 55 -18.33 -17.17 5.63
N GLU A 56 -17.76 -16.83 6.78
CA GLU A 56 -17.99 -17.53 8.04
C GLU A 56 -19.47 -17.48 8.48
N ALA A 57 -20.16 -16.35 8.28
CA ALA A 57 -21.59 -16.26 8.56
C ALA A 57 -22.45 -17.13 7.62
N LEU A 58 -22.03 -17.31 6.36
CA LEU A 58 -22.73 -18.12 5.36
C LEU A 58 -22.46 -19.63 5.52
N PHE A 59 -21.28 -20.02 6.01
CA PHE A 59 -20.85 -21.43 6.10
C PHE A 59 -20.75 -22.00 7.53
N GLY A 60 -20.72 -21.14 8.57
CA GLY A 60 -20.61 -21.55 9.98
C GLY A 60 -21.94 -21.95 10.63
N GLY A 61 -23.08 -21.53 10.09
CA GLY A 61 -24.42 -21.81 10.63
C GLY A 61 -25.02 -23.17 10.26
N LYS A 62 -24.30 -24.05 9.57
CA LYS A 62 -24.84 -25.34 9.07
C LYS A 62 -24.05 -26.57 9.50
N ARG A 63 -23.70 -26.65 10.79
CA ARG A 63 -23.16 -27.85 11.42
C ARG A 63 -23.77 -28.07 12.81
N ASP A 64 -25.10 -28.04 12.93
CA ASP A 64 -25.84 -28.55 14.10
C ASP A 64 -27.29 -28.89 13.71
N GLY A 65 -27.45 -29.83 12.78
CA GLY A 65 -28.74 -30.39 12.39
C GLY A 65 -28.58 -31.84 11.96
#